data_AF-K8EP25-F1
#
_entry.id   AF-K8EP25-F1
#
_cell.length_a   1.000
_cell.length_b   1.000
_cell.length_c   1.000
_cell.angle_alpha   90.00
_cell.angle_beta   90.00
_cell.angle_gamma   90.00
#
_symmetry.space_group_name_H-M   'P 1'
#
loop_
_entity.id
_entity.type
_entity.pdbx_description
1 polymer ?
#
loop_
_entity_poly.entity_id
_entity_poly.type
_entity_poly.pdbx_seq_one_letter_code
_entity_poly.pdbx_strand_id
1 'polypeptide(L)' 'MHSVSDDISDSDDNSNDDAAELQDDISNLILAQFEKVTRSKSKWKCVLKEGMMNINGNDYTFSKATGEFHW' A
#
# COMPACT_ATOMS: atom_id res chain seq x y z
N MET A 1 5.49 17.37 -45.02
CA MET A 1 5.39 16.12 -44.23
C MET A 1 5.45 16.55 -42.78
N HIS A 2 4.29 16.75 -42.12
CA HIS A 2 3.56 15.73 -41.34
C HIS A 2 4.47 15.16 -40.24
N SER A 3 4.24 15.31 -38.93
CA SER A 3 3.09 15.79 -38.18
C SER A 3 3.54 16.19 -36.77
N VAL A 4 2.94 17.24 -36.19
CA VAL A 4 2.80 17.38 -34.74
C VAL A 4 1.53 16.60 -34.39
N SER A 5 1.71 15.48 -33.69
CA SER A 5 0.68 14.63 -33.10
C SER A 5 1.37 14.07 -31.85
N ASP A 6 0.90 14.22 -30.62
CA ASP A 6 -0.46 14.45 -30.16
C ASP A 6 -0.44 15.35 -28.91
N ASP A 7 -1.27 16.38 -28.97
CA ASP A 7 -1.83 17.04 -27.80
C ASP A 7 -2.53 15.98 -26.92
N ILE A 8 -2.08 15.89 -25.67
CA ILE A 8 -2.94 15.95 -24.48
C ILE A 8 -4.36 15.42 -24.70
N SER A 9 -4.53 14.12 -24.59
CA SER A 9 -5.70 13.52 -23.96
C SER A 9 -5.38 12.08 -23.56
N ASP A 10 -4.85 11.90 -22.36
CA ASP A 10 -5.20 10.71 -21.61
C ASP A 10 -5.61 11.15 -20.21
N SER A 11 -6.78 11.79 -20.22
CA SER A 11 -7.62 11.95 -19.05
C SER A 11 -8.42 10.67 -18.88
N ASP A 12 -7.77 9.51 -18.79
CA ASP A 12 -8.41 8.31 -18.25
C ASP A 12 -8.36 8.44 -16.72
N ASP A 13 -9.37 9.18 -16.26
CA ASP A 13 -10.11 8.94 -15.03
C ASP A 13 -10.45 7.45 -14.93
N ASN A 14 -9.46 6.64 -14.59
CA ASN A 14 -9.70 5.28 -14.13
C ASN A 14 -10.06 5.36 -12.65
N SER A 15 -11.17 6.06 -12.35
CA SER A 15 -12.02 5.73 -11.21
C SER A 15 -12.60 4.34 -11.46
N ASN A 16 -11.72 3.33 -11.42
CA ASN A 16 -12.15 1.96 -11.46
C ASN A 16 -12.86 1.69 -10.13
N ASP A 17 -14.06 1.16 -10.28
CA ASP A 17 -15.07 0.89 -9.29
C ASP A 17 -14.66 -0.27 -8.36
N ASP A 18 -13.45 -0.20 -7.78
CA ASP A 18 -12.86 -1.25 -6.93
C ASP A 18 -13.40 -1.21 -5.48
N ALA A 19 -14.50 -0.50 -5.24
CA ALA A 19 -15.18 -0.52 -3.96
C ALA A 19 -16.05 -1.78 -3.77
N ALA A 20 -16.41 -2.48 -4.85
CA ALA A 20 -17.34 -3.61 -4.82
C ALA A 20 -16.67 -4.99 -4.68
N GLU A 21 -15.39 -5.16 -5.03
CA GLU A 21 -14.67 -6.45 -4.91
C GLU A 21 -13.89 -6.64 -3.60
N LEU A 22 -13.97 -5.70 -2.66
CA LEU A 22 -13.30 -5.80 -1.36
C LEU A 22 -14.04 -6.67 -0.31
N GLN A 23 -15.19 -7.26 -0.68
CA GLN A 23 -16.07 -7.90 0.32
C GLN A 23 -15.73 -9.35 0.64
N ASP A 24 -15.02 -10.08 -0.23
CA ASP A 24 -14.86 -11.53 -0.02
C ASP A 24 -13.50 -11.99 0.55
N ASP A 25 -12.45 -11.17 0.58
CA ASP A 25 -11.16 -11.58 1.18
C ASP A 25 -10.33 -10.39 1.67
N ILE A 26 -10.65 -9.80 2.83
CA ILE A 26 -9.66 -8.99 3.57
C ILE A 26 -8.63 -9.97 4.13
N SER A 27 -7.73 -10.44 3.26
CA SER A 27 -6.86 -11.60 3.50
C SER A 27 -5.82 -11.35 4.59
N ASN A 28 -5.26 -10.13 4.67
CA ASN A 28 -4.38 -9.69 5.74
C ASN A 28 -4.42 -8.16 5.86
N LEU A 29 -4.55 -7.61 7.07
CA LEU A 29 -4.58 -6.17 7.34
C LEU A 29 -3.69 -5.81 8.52
N ILE A 30 -2.95 -4.70 8.44
CA ILE A 30 -2.19 -4.13 9.54
C ILE A 30 -2.62 -2.67 9.75
N LEU A 31 -3.06 -2.34 10.95
CA LEU A 31 -3.35 -0.97 11.39
C LEU A 31 -2.38 -0.60 12.51
N ALA A 32 -1.57 0.44 12.32
CA ALA A 32 -0.55 0.84 13.29
C ALA A 32 -0.13 2.29 13.11
N GLN A 33 0.53 2.85 14.11
CA GLN A 33 1.29 4.09 13.97
C GLN A 33 2.72 3.77 13.49
N PHE A 34 3.38 4.70 12.83
CA PHE A 34 4.80 4.56 12.49
C PHE A 34 5.67 5.38 13.44
N GLU A 35 6.82 4.83 13.84
CA GLU A 35 7.88 5.57 14.50
C GLU A 35 8.89 6.12 13.48
N LYS A 36 9.29 5.27 12.52
CA LYS A 36 10.34 5.59 11.56
C LYS A 36 10.14 4.85 10.26
N VAL A 37 10.20 5.57 9.14
CA VAL A 37 10.24 4.99 7.80
C VAL A 37 11.50 5.52 7.12
N THR A 38 12.32 4.63 6.57
CA THR A 38 13.57 5.00 5.88
C THR A 38 13.71 4.21 4.58
N ARG A 39 14.39 4.83 3.62
CA ARG A 39 14.70 4.23 2.32
C ARG A 39 16.17 4.42 1.97
N SER A 40 16.79 3.38 1.42
CA SER A 40 18.09 3.45 0.74
C SER A 40 18.00 2.69 -0.57
N LYS A 41 18.05 3.42 -1.70
CA LYS A 41 17.75 2.88 -3.04
C LYS A 41 16.38 2.19 -3.06
N SER A 42 16.29 0.91 -3.43
CA SER A 42 15.07 0.11 -3.43
C SER A 42 14.71 -0.48 -2.07
N LYS A 43 15.61 -0.41 -1.07
CA LYS A 43 15.38 -1.01 0.24
C LYS A 43 14.60 -0.05 1.15
N TRP A 44 13.48 -0.52 1.66
CA TRP A 44 12.64 0.15 2.64
C TRP A 44 12.75 -0.53 4.00
N LYS A 45 12.78 0.28 5.06
CA LYS A 45 12.65 -0.17 6.44
C LYS A 45 11.57 0.65 7.16
N CYS A 46 10.64 -0.03 7.82
CA CYS A 46 9.61 0.58 8.64
C CYS A 46 9.73 0.08 10.09
N VAL A 47 9.53 1.00 11.03
CA VAL A 47 9.33 0.72 12.45
C VAL A 47 7.93 1.20 12.80
N LEU A 48 7.06 0.27 13.18
CA LEU A 48 5.66 0.50 13.53
C LEU A 48 5.47 0.31 15.03
N LYS A 49 4.47 0.97 15.61
CA LYS A 49 4.09 0.87 17.02
C LYS A 49 2.57 0.86 17.21
N GLU A 50 2.13 0.35 18.36
CA GLU A 50 0.72 0.38 18.80
C GLU A 50 -0.24 -0.17 17.73
N GLY A 51 0.06 -1.37 17.23
CA GLY A 51 -0.63 -1.91 16.07
C GLY A 51 -1.45 -3.16 16.34
N MET A 52 -2.42 -3.38 15.45
CA MET A 52 -3.22 -4.59 15.35
C MET A 52 -3.12 -5.15 13.94
N MET A 53 -3.14 -6.48 13.83
CA MET A 53 -3.02 -7.20 12.57
C MET A 53 -4.09 -8.27 12.51
N ASN A 54 -4.81 -8.34 11.39
CA ASN A 54 -5.57 -9.52 11.03
C ASN A 54 -4.73 -10.29 10.01
N ILE A 55 -4.33 -11.52 10.32
CA ILE A 55 -3.51 -12.35 9.44
C ILE A 55 -4.13 -13.75 9.37
N ASN A 56 -4.50 -14.19 8.16
CA ASN A 56 -5.16 -15.48 7.92
C ASN A 56 -6.34 -15.73 8.88
N GLY A 57 -7.18 -14.70 9.09
CA GLY A 57 -8.34 -14.77 9.97
C GLY A 57 -8.04 -14.76 11.48
N ASN A 58 -6.77 -14.55 11.88
CA ASN A 58 -6.39 -14.43 13.29
C ASN A 58 -5.98 -13.00 13.62
N ASP A 59 -6.42 -12.52 14.78
CA ASP A 59 -6.09 -11.18 15.27
C ASP A 59 -4.84 -11.20 16.17
N TYR A 60 -3.96 -10.25 15.93
CA TYR A 60 -2.72 -10.03 16.65
C TYR A 60 -2.62 -8.57 17.08
N THR A 61 -1.96 -8.33 18.20
CA THR A 61 -1.58 -6.98 18.64
C THR A 61 -0.09 -6.92 18.87
N PHE A 62 0.51 -5.75 18.68
CA PHE A 62 1.92 -5.54 18.92
C PHE A 62 2.19 -4.15 19.49
N SER A 63 3.14 -4.06 20.42
CA SER A 63 3.66 -2.77 20.89
C SER A 63 4.60 -2.15 19.86
N LYS A 64 5.43 -2.97 19.20
CA LYS A 64 6.39 -2.55 18.18
C LYS A 64 6.64 -3.66 17.15
N ALA A 65 6.75 -3.29 15.87
CA ALA A 65 7.09 -4.19 14.77
C ALA A 65 8.11 -3.53 13.83
N THR A 66 9.01 -4.32 13.24
CA THR A 66 10.01 -3.84 12.25
C THR A 66 9.86 -4.62 10.96
N GLY A 67 9.73 -3.92 9.84
CA GLY A 67 9.64 -4.51 8.50
C GLY A 67 10.77 -4.04 7.59
N GLU A 68 11.28 -4.93 6.74
CA GLU A 68 12.20 -4.60 5.66
C GLU A 68 11.69 -5.20 4.34
N PHE A 69 11.63 -4.41 3.28
CA PHE A 69 11.17 -4.86 1.97
C PHE A 69 11.93 -4.15 0.84
N HIS A 70 11.91 -4.73 -0.35
CA HIS A 70 12.46 -4.14 -1.57
C HIS A 70 11.30 -3.70 -2.48
N TRP A 71 11.44 -2.53 -3.08
CA TRP A 71 10.60 -2.08 -4.20
C TRP A 71 11.21 -2.52 -5.52
#